data_AF-A0A358Y7K1-F1
#
_entry.id   AF-A0A358Y7K1-F1
#
_cell.length_a   1.000
_cell.length_b   1.000
_cell.length_c   1.000
_cell.angle_alpha   90.00
_cell.angle_beta   90.00
_cell.angle_gamma   90.00
#
_symmetry.space_group_name_H-M   'P 1'
#
loop_
_entity.id
_entity.type
_entity.pdbx_description
1 polymer ?
#
loop_
_entity_poly.entity_id
_entity_poly.type
_entity_poly.pdbx_seq_one_letter_code
_entity_poly.pdbx_strand_id
1 'polypeptide(L)'
;MKLLTNDQNFKSFLRKQDMWKVIGIGSQWVSIEQMRNTISNTNYICEFIIANCDLKGHRIQPDAQPSILKYQLSNYLKDLDGLQLFYLYEALMDIDAVINDLLNLNVVDRLEFLANVTGKGQWYLQVLDEEICGN
;
A
#
# COMPACT_ATOMS: atom_id res chain seq x y z
N MET A 1 -0.32 7.08 22.63
CA MET A 1 0.76 6.58 21.76
C MET A 1 0.96 7.50 20.58
N LYS A 2 1.91 8.44 20.69
CA LYS A 2 2.24 9.42 19.63
C LYS A 2 2.73 8.71 18.35
N LEU A 3 3.31 7.51 18.42
CA LEU A 3 3.71 6.66 17.30
C LEU A 3 2.54 6.28 16.39
N LEU A 4 1.37 5.98 16.99
CA LEU A 4 0.19 5.53 16.25
C LEU A 4 -0.68 6.70 15.80
N THR A 5 -0.72 7.79 16.56
CA THR A 5 -1.59 8.94 16.29
C THR A 5 -0.92 10.01 15.42
N ASN A 6 0.40 9.94 15.22
CA ASN A 6 1.13 10.86 14.35
C ASN A 6 1.63 10.11 13.10
N ASP A 7 1.13 10.51 11.93
CA ASP A 7 1.47 9.90 10.65
C ASP A 7 2.97 9.98 10.35
N GLN A 8 3.64 11.09 10.68
CA GLN A 8 5.07 11.23 10.40
C GLN A 8 5.90 10.25 11.23
N ASN A 9 5.53 10.03 12.50
CA ASN A 9 6.21 9.05 13.34
C ASN A 9 5.95 7.62 12.84
N PHE A 10 4.70 7.30 12.48
CA PHE A 10 4.32 6.02 11.92
C PHE A 10 5.09 5.72 10.62
N LYS A 11 5.12 6.66 9.67
CA LYS A 11 5.91 6.54 8.43
C LYS A 11 7.38 6.32 8.70
N SER A 12 7.96 7.15 9.57
CA SER A 12 9.39 7.12 9.89
C SER A 12 9.78 5.79 10.55
N PHE A 13 8.88 5.20 11.34
CA PHE A 13 9.09 3.89 11.92
C PHE A 13 9.07 2.78 10.85
N LEU A 14 8.08 2.78 9.97
CA LEU A 14 7.93 1.74 8.94
C LEU A 14 9.09 1.74 7.93
N ARG A 15 9.61 2.92 7.58
CA ARG A 15 10.80 3.03 6.71
C ARG A 15 12.08 2.43 7.30
N LYS A 16 12.13 2.19 8.62
CA LYS A 16 13.27 1.53 9.29
C LYS A 16 13.12 0.01 9.36
N GLN A 17 11.96 -0.53 8.98
CA GLN A 17 11.71 -1.96 8.98
C GLN A 17 12.18 -2.60 7.67
N ASP A 18 12.19 -3.94 7.64
CA ASP A 18 12.43 -4.68 6.40
C ASP A 18 11.38 -4.31 5.34
N MET A 19 11.87 -3.83 4.19
CA MET A 19 11.03 -3.31 3.11
C MET A 19 10.05 -4.36 2.59
N TRP A 20 10.53 -5.57 2.33
CA TRP A 20 9.70 -6.66 1.79
C TRP A 20 8.65 -7.10 2.80
N LYS A 21 8.99 -7.07 4.09
CA LYS A 21 8.03 -7.35 5.16
C LYS A 21 6.94 -6.29 5.25
N VAL A 22 7.29 -5.00 5.13
CA VAL A 22 6.31 -3.91 5.14
C VAL A 22 5.39 -3.98 3.93
N ILE A 23 5.93 -4.28 2.73
CA ILE A 23 5.11 -4.45 1.53
C ILE A 23 4.20 -5.67 1.69
N GLY A 24 4.75 -6.87 1.91
CA GLY A 24 3.97 -8.10 1.91
C GLY A 24 2.93 -8.17 3.03
N ILE A 25 3.27 -7.73 4.25
CA ILE A 25 2.27 -7.63 5.33
C ILE A 25 1.35 -6.44 5.07
N GLY A 26 1.88 -5.27 4.74
CA GLY A 26 1.11 -4.04 4.56
C GLY A 26 0.04 -4.15 3.48
N SER A 27 0.34 -4.80 2.36
CA SER A 27 -0.62 -5.07 1.30
C SER A 27 -1.85 -5.83 1.80
N GLN A 28 -1.74 -6.68 2.83
CA GLN A 28 -2.90 -7.41 3.38
C GLN A 28 -3.85 -6.50 4.17
N TRP A 29 -3.37 -5.33 4.60
CA TRP A 29 -4.10 -4.35 5.39
C TRP A 29 -4.70 -3.23 4.54
N VAL A 30 -4.31 -3.14 3.26
CA VAL A 30 -4.87 -2.16 2.33
C VAL A 30 -6.15 -2.72 1.74
N SER A 31 -7.22 -1.92 1.73
CA SER A 31 -8.50 -2.35 1.15
C SER A 31 -8.40 -2.49 -0.37
N ILE A 32 -9.19 -3.38 -0.96
CA ILE A 32 -9.28 -3.56 -2.42
C ILE A 32 -9.60 -2.23 -3.14
N GLU A 33 -10.44 -1.39 -2.55
CA GLU A 33 -10.77 -0.08 -3.13
C GLU A 33 -9.56 0.87 -3.13
N GLN A 34 -8.81 0.89 -2.03
CA GLN A 34 -7.60 1.69 -1.92
C GLN A 34 -6.53 1.18 -2.89
N MET A 35 -6.31 -0.14 -2.97
CA MET A 35 -5.39 -0.74 -3.95
C MET A 35 -5.73 -0.31 -5.37
N ARG A 36 -7.01 -0.40 -5.75
CA ARG A 36 -7.50 -0.01 -7.08
C ARG A 36 -7.19 1.46 -7.34
N ASN A 37 -7.47 2.33 -6.38
CA ASN A 37 -7.20 3.75 -6.50
C ASN A 37 -5.70 4.02 -6.66
N THR A 38 -4.84 3.47 -5.80
CA THR A 38 -3.39 3.68 -5.84
C THR A 38 -2.79 3.23 -7.17
N ILE A 39 -3.14 2.02 -7.65
CA ILE A 39 -2.68 1.51 -8.94
C ILE A 39 -3.13 2.44 -10.08
N SER A 40 -4.39 2.87 -10.09
CA SER A 40 -4.93 3.75 -11.14
C SER A 40 -4.27 5.13 -11.22
N ASN A 41 -3.61 5.57 -10.16
CA ASN A 41 -2.92 6.87 -10.09
C ASN A 41 -1.41 6.76 -10.39
N THR A 42 -0.91 5.57 -10.68
CA THR A 42 0.53 5.36 -10.88
C THR A 42 0.90 5.43 -12.36
N ASN A 43 1.78 6.37 -12.72
CA ASN A 43 2.11 6.69 -14.10
C ASN A 43 2.91 5.60 -14.85
N TYR A 44 3.63 4.72 -14.13
CA TYR A 44 4.54 3.74 -14.73
C TYR A 44 3.97 2.32 -14.82
N ILE A 45 2.75 2.11 -14.31
CA ILE A 45 2.16 0.77 -14.21
C ILE A 45 1.62 0.26 -15.56
N CYS A 46 1.30 1.17 -16.48
CA CYS A 46 0.65 0.82 -17.75
C CYS A 46 1.50 -0.13 -18.59
N GLU A 47 2.80 0.15 -18.73
CA GLU A 47 3.72 -0.68 -19.51
C GLU A 47 3.83 -2.09 -18.90
N PHE A 48 3.90 -2.18 -17.57
CA PHE A 48 3.93 -3.46 -16.89
C PHE A 48 2.65 -4.26 -17.13
N ILE A 49 1.47 -3.65 -16.95
CA ILE A 49 0.17 -4.32 -17.15
C ILE A 49 0.04 -4.82 -18.59
N ILE A 50 0.40 -3.99 -19.57
CA ILE A 50 0.33 -4.37 -20.98
C ILE A 50 1.27 -5.55 -21.30
N ALA A 51 2.47 -5.56 -20.73
CA ALA A 51 3.46 -6.59 -21.01
C ALA A 51 3.21 -7.92 -20.27
N ASN A 52 2.57 -7.88 -19.10
CA ASN A 52 2.56 -9.03 -18.17
C ASN A 52 1.16 -9.51 -17.76
N CYS A 53 0.09 -8.79 -18.10
CA CYS A 53 -1.26 -9.15 -17.69
C CYS A 53 -2.18 -9.46 -18.87
N ASP A 54 -3.15 -10.35 -18.64
CA ASP A 54 -4.28 -10.50 -19.56
C ASP A 54 -5.19 -9.28 -19.44
N LEU A 55 -5.26 -8.50 -20.51
CA LEU A 55 -6.08 -7.29 -20.56
C LEU A 55 -7.58 -7.58 -20.61
N LYS A 56 -8.04 -8.83 -20.73
CA LYS A 56 -9.46 -9.21 -20.79
C LYS A 56 -10.27 -8.39 -21.81
N GLY A 57 -9.66 -8.05 -22.95
CA GLY A 57 -10.28 -7.24 -23.99
C GLY A 57 -10.25 -5.72 -23.76
N HIS A 58 -9.66 -5.24 -22.65
CA HIS A 58 -9.41 -3.82 -22.43
C HIS A 58 -8.27 -3.31 -23.32
N ARG A 59 -8.36 -2.04 -23.70
CA ARG A 59 -7.29 -1.34 -24.42
C ARG A 59 -6.66 -0.30 -23.50
N ILE A 60 -5.39 -0.48 -23.20
CA ILE A 60 -4.56 0.47 -22.43
C ILE A 60 -3.52 1.05 -23.40
N GLN A 61 -3.47 2.36 -23.52
CA GLN A 61 -2.57 3.08 -24.41
C GLN A 61 -1.56 3.88 -23.58
N PRO A 62 -0.29 3.45 -23.48
CA PRO A 62 0.72 4.11 -22.63
C PRO A 62 0.94 5.59 -22.97
N ASP A 63 0.72 5.95 -24.23
CA ASP A 63 0.91 7.28 -24.80
C ASP A 63 -0.36 8.15 -24.77
N ALA A 64 -1.46 7.65 -24.20
CA ALA A 64 -2.67 8.44 -24.04
C ALA A 64 -2.50 9.57 -23.02
N GLN A 65 -3.35 10.59 -23.13
CA GLN A 65 -3.42 11.66 -22.13
C GLN A 65 -3.66 11.08 -20.72
N PRO A 66 -3.08 11.65 -19.64
CA PRO A 66 -3.14 11.08 -18.30
C PRO A 66 -4.56 10.76 -17.79
N SER A 67 -5.55 11.60 -18.12
CA SER A 67 -6.96 11.38 -17.77
C SER A 67 -7.56 10.17 -18.48
N ILE A 68 -7.21 9.97 -19.76
CA ILE A 68 -7.65 8.82 -20.57
C ILE A 68 -6.97 7.55 -20.06
N LEU A 69 -5.68 7.61 -19.80
CA LEU A 69 -4.92 6.48 -19.28
C LEU A 69 -5.44 6.03 -17.92
N LYS A 70 -5.69 6.98 -17.01
CA LYS A 70 -6.33 6.71 -15.73
C LYS A 70 -7.70 6.06 -15.88
N TYR A 71 -8.52 6.51 -16.84
CA TYR A 71 -9.82 5.92 -17.12
C TYR A 71 -9.70 4.48 -17.65
N GLN A 72 -8.78 4.23 -18.58
CA GLN A 72 -8.50 2.89 -19.14
C GLN A 72 -8.03 1.92 -18.05
N LEU A 73 -7.05 2.35 -17.23
CA LEU A 73 -6.60 1.57 -16.07
C LEU A 73 -7.73 1.30 -15.09
N SER A 74 -8.51 2.32 -14.73
CA SER A 74 -9.60 2.18 -13.77
C SER A 74 -10.67 1.19 -14.24
N ASN A 75 -10.93 1.13 -15.55
CA ASN A 75 -11.85 0.15 -16.11
C ASN A 75 -11.27 -1.26 -16.10
N TYR A 76 -10.01 -1.44 -16.50
CA TYR A 76 -9.34 -2.73 -16.40
C TYR A 76 -9.33 -3.27 -14.96
N LEU A 77 -8.97 -2.42 -13.98
CA LEU A 77 -8.89 -2.81 -12.57
C LEU A 77 -10.25 -3.12 -11.91
N LYS A 78 -11.38 -2.77 -12.54
CA LYS A 78 -12.72 -3.18 -12.06
C LYS A 78 -13.02 -4.64 -12.35
N ASP A 79 -12.41 -5.20 -13.40
CA ASP A 79 -12.62 -6.58 -13.83
C ASP A 79 -11.64 -7.56 -13.17
N LEU A 80 -10.74 -7.05 -12.33
CA LEU A 80 -9.88 -7.87 -11.48
C LEU A 80 -10.64 -8.24 -10.20
N ASP A 81 -10.59 -9.52 -9.84
CA ASP A 81 -11.03 -9.94 -8.52
C ASP A 81 -10.05 -9.45 -7.42
N GLY A 82 -10.45 -9.62 -6.16
CA GLY A 82 -9.65 -9.13 -5.03
C GLY A 82 -8.26 -9.76 -4.94
N LEU A 83 -8.10 -11.03 -5.34
CA LEU A 83 -6.83 -11.74 -5.28
C LEU A 83 -5.90 -11.27 -6.41
N GLN A 84 -6.43 -11.11 -7.62
CA GLN A 84 -5.71 -10.54 -8.75
C GLN A 84 -5.23 -9.12 -8.44
N LEU A 85 -6.09 -8.30 -7.82
CA LEU A 85 -5.73 -6.94 -7.44
C LEU A 85 -4.67 -6.92 -6.33
N PHE A 86 -4.78 -7.80 -5.34
CA PHE A 86 -3.79 -7.94 -4.28
C PHE A 86 -2.40 -8.24 -4.84
N TYR A 87 -2.27 -9.27 -5.69
CA TYR A 87 -0.98 -9.62 -6.28
C TYR A 87 -0.42 -8.53 -7.19
N LEU A 88 -1.29 -7.86 -7.94
CA LEU A 88 -0.87 -6.73 -8.76
C LEU A 88 -0.37 -5.56 -7.91
N TYR A 89 -1.05 -5.25 -6.80
CA TYR A 89 -0.65 -4.22 -5.85
C TYR A 89 0.69 -4.56 -5.20
N GLU A 90 0.82 -5.75 -4.62
CA GLU A 90 2.04 -6.22 -3.94
C GLU A 90 3.25 -6.23 -4.89
N ALA A 91 3.06 -6.63 -6.15
CA ALA A 91 4.14 -6.69 -7.14
C ALA A 91 4.61 -5.32 -7.65
N LEU A 92 3.74 -4.30 -7.61
CA LEU A 92 3.99 -3.00 -8.25
C LEU A 92 4.31 -1.87 -7.28
N MET A 93 3.82 -1.95 -6.05
CA MET A 93 3.95 -0.85 -5.10
C MET A 93 5.32 -0.84 -4.43
N ASP A 94 5.93 0.34 -4.39
CA ASP A 94 7.06 0.58 -3.51
C ASP A 94 6.60 0.73 -2.05
N ILE A 95 7.56 0.71 -1.14
CA ILE A 95 7.29 0.83 0.29
C ILE A 95 6.58 2.14 0.65
N ASP A 96 6.85 3.24 -0.04
CA ASP A 96 6.27 4.54 0.28
C ASP A 96 4.79 4.61 -0.13
N ALA A 97 4.42 4.00 -1.26
CA ALA A 97 3.04 3.84 -1.69
C ALA A 97 2.25 3.02 -0.66
N VAL A 98 2.78 1.86 -0.24
CA VAL A 98 2.15 1.01 0.78
C VAL A 98 2.02 1.75 2.11
N ILE A 99 3.09 2.41 2.58
CA ILE A 99 3.07 3.19 3.82
C ILE A 99 2.01 4.30 3.76
N ASN A 100 1.86 4.99 2.63
CA ASN A 100 0.87 6.05 2.48
C ASN A 100 -0.56 5.51 2.56
N ASP A 101 -0.82 4.34 1.96
CA ASP A 101 -2.13 3.70 2.04
C ASP A 101 -2.45 3.21 3.46
N LEU A 102 -1.44 2.76 4.21
CA LEU A 102 -1.56 2.34 5.61
C LEU A 102 -1.87 3.50 6.57
N LEU A 103 -1.73 4.77 6.15
CA LEU A 103 -2.14 5.90 6.98
C LEU A 103 -3.66 5.95 7.19
N ASN A 104 -4.44 5.31 6.33
CA ASN A 104 -5.88 5.25 6.50
C ASN A 104 -6.30 4.31 7.64
N LEU A 105 -5.38 3.49 8.15
CA LEU A 105 -5.64 2.63 9.29
C LEU A 105 -5.92 3.46 10.55
N ASN A 106 -6.93 3.03 11.32
CA ASN A 106 -7.19 3.61 12.62
C ASN A 106 -6.10 3.17 13.64
N VAL A 107 -6.12 3.75 14.85
CA VAL A 107 -5.09 3.49 15.87
C VAL A 107 -5.00 2.00 16.27
N VAL A 108 -6.14 1.30 16.34
CA VAL A 108 -6.18 -0.12 16.70
C VAL A 108 -5.54 -0.96 15.60
N ASP A 109 -5.92 -0.71 14.34
CA ASP A 109 -5.37 -1.41 13.18
C ASP A 109 -3.87 -1.14 13.02
N ARG A 110 -3.43 0.11 13.24
CA ARG A 110 -1.99 0.45 13.24
C ARG A 110 -1.24 -0.34 14.31
N LEU A 111 -1.78 -0.48 15.51
CA LEU A 111 -1.15 -1.25 16.58
C LEU A 111 -0.97 -2.72 16.20
N GLU A 112 -2.03 -3.35 15.67
CA GLU A 112 -1.99 -4.76 15.26
C GLU A 112 -1.07 -4.98 14.06
N PHE A 113 -1.10 -4.07 13.08
CA PHE A 113 -0.16 -4.07 11.97
C PHE A 113 1.30 -3.99 12.45
N LEU A 114 1.62 -3.08 13.38
CA LEU A 114 2.98 -3.00 13.94
C LEU A 114 3.38 -4.29 14.66
N ALA A 115 2.46 -4.95 15.36
CA ALA A 115 2.73 -6.23 16.00
C ALA A 115 3.09 -7.31 14.97
N ASN A 116 2.40 -7.36 13.84
CA ASN A 116 2.70 -8.29 12.74
C ASN A 116 4.04 -7.98 12.04
N VAL A 117 4.31 -6.70 11.77
CA VAL A 117 5.55 -6.26 11.13
C VAL A 117 6.76 -6.46 12.02
N THR A 118 6.64 -6.26 13.34
CA THR A 118 7.77 -6.39 14.27
C THR A 118 7.89 -7.79 14.86
N GLY A 119 6.80 -8.57 14.87
CA GLY A 119 6.70 -9.82 15.63
C GLY A 119 6.72 -9.60 17.15
N LYS A 120 6.36 -8.40 17.61
CA LYS A 120 6.44 -7.99 19.02
C LYS A 120 5.06 -7.68 19.58
N GLY A 121 4.88 -7.94 20.87
CA GLY A 121 3.65 -7.64 21.59
C GLY A 121 3.51 -6.17 21.98
N GLN A 122 2.35 -5.83 22.55
CA GLN A 122 2.00 -4.45 22.93
C GLN A 122 3.03 -3.76 23.84
N TRP A 123 3.67 -4.50 24.75
CA TRP A 123 4.68 -3.94 25.66
C TRP A 123 5.86 -3.29 24.92
N TYR A 124 6.30 -3.89 23.82
CA TYR A 124 7.40 -3.36 23.00
C TYR A 124 6.98 -2.09 22.29
N LEU A 125 5.73 -2.04 21.82
CA LEU A 125 5.17 -0.88 21.14
C LEU A 125 4.97 0.31 22.10
N GLN A 126 4.65 0.05 23.38
CA GLN A 126 4.60 1.08 24.41
C GLN A 126 5.98 1.68 24.69
N VAL A 127 7.01 0.84 24.88
CA VAL A 127 8.40 1.31 25.07
C VAL A 127 8.89 2.10 23.85
N LEU A 128 8.61 1.62 22.65
CA LEU A 128 8.91 2.32 21.40
C LEU A 128 8.24 3.69 21.30
N ASP A 129 7.00 3.82 21.77
CA ASP A 129 6.27 5.08 21.75
C ASP A 129 6.99 6.14 22.59
N GLU A 130 7.47 5.74 23.77
CA GLU A 130 8.26 6.58 24.68
C GLU A 130 9.61 6.96 24.06
N GLU A 131 10.32 6.01 23.44
CA GLU A 131 11.62 6.24 22.80
C GLU A 131 11.53 7.17 21.57
N ILE A 132 10.54 6.95 20.69
CA ILE A 132 10.41 7.69 19.44
C ILE A 132 9.86 9.09 19.68
N CYS A 133 8.96 9.23 20.64
CA CYS A 133 8.17 10.44 20.74
C CYS A 133 8.65 11.41 21.82
N GLY A 134 9.63 10.99 22.62
CA GLY A 134 10.14 11.72 23.77
C GLY A 134 9.06 11.97 24.83
N ASN A 135 9.47 12.03 26.10
CA ASN A 135 8.64 12.67 27.13
C ASN A 135 8.29 14.10 26.68
#